data_AF-A0A959IBJ5-F1
#
_entry.id   AF-A0A959IBJ5-F1
#
_cell.length_a   1.000
_cell.length_b   1.000
_cell.length_c   1.000
_cell.angle_alpha   90.00
_cell.angle_beta   90.00
_cell.angle_gamma   90.00
#
_symmetry.space_group_name_H-M   'P 1'
#
loop_
_entity.id
_entity.type
_entity.pdbx_description
1 polymer ?
#
loop_
_entity_poly.entity_id
_entity_poly.type
_entity_poly.pdbx_seq_one_letter_code
_entity_poly.pdbx_strand_id
1 'polypeptide(L)'
;LHETVGWSDREEKRPLERNSIFNMRSMSKPFLGASILMLREEGKLSIDDPVARYLPAFDNERSKEITIRHLLTHTAGYTAEGFARPRKTYSTLRAVVDDVGLQGPQFPPGERYRYSDVSSSVLGAIISEVSG
;
A
#
# COMPACT_ATOMS: atom_id res chain seq x y z
N LEU A 1 23.27 5.73 -21.62
CA LEU A 1 24.41 5.34 -20.77
C LEU A 1 23.90 4.33 -19.77
N HIS A 2 24.51 3.14 -19.67
CA HIS A 2 24.13 2.13 -18.68
C HIS A 2 25.43 1.56 -18.10
N GLU A 3 26.16 2.44 -17.41
CA GLU A 3 27.38 2.10 -16.70
C GLU A 3 27.01 1.75 -15.26
N THR A 4 27.57 0.67 -14.73
CA THR A 4 27.45 0.32 -13.32
C THR A 4 28.72 0.69 -12.58
N VAL A 5 28.56 1.28 -11.41
CA VAL A 5 29.67 1.72 -10.57
C VAL A 5 29.44 1.23 -9.13
N GLY A 6 30.52 0.88 -8.46
CA GLY A 6 30.49 0.41 -7.07
C GLY A 6 30.26 -1.10 -6.93
N TRP A 7 29.79 -1.49 -5.74
CA TRP A 7 29.68 -2.88 -5.32
C TRP A 7 28.24 -3.24 -4.95
N SER A 8 27.79 -4.44 -5.33
CA SER A 8 26.57 -5.04 -4.80
C SER A 8 26.76 -5.55 -3.37
N ASP A 9 28.00 -5.92 -3.03
CA ASP A 9 28.44 -6.25 -1.67
C ASP A 9 29.81 -5.63 -1.44
N ARG A 10 29.86 -4.64 -0.53
CA ARG A 10 31.09 -3.91 -0.23
C ARG A 10 32.12 -4.78 0.48
N GLU A 11 31.70 -5.64 1.41
CA GLU A 11 32.60 -6.43 2.26
C GLU A 11 33.27 -7.52 1.43
N GLU A 12 32.48 -8.17 0.58
CA GLU A 12 32.96 -9.17 -0.39
C GLU A 12 33.58 -8.53 -1.66
N LYS A 13 33.61 -7.19 -1.74
CA LYS A 13 34.03 -6.40 -2.92
C LYS A 13 33.38 -6.88 -4.22
N ARG A 14 32.14 -7.37 -4.14
CA ARG A 14 31.41 -7.90 -5.28
C ARG A 14 30.96 -6.74 -6.17
N PRO A 15 31.40 -6.66 -7.43
CA PRO A 15 31.06 -5.55 -8.31
C PRO A 15 29.56 -5.51 -8.60
N LEU A 16 29.02 -4.31 -8.78
CA LEU A 16 27.64 -4.12 -9.19
C LEU A 16 27.45 -4.50 -10.67
N GLU A 17 26.50 -5.39 -10.94
CA GLU A 17 26.14 -5.81 -12.29
C GLU A 17 24.92 -5.05 -12.82
N ARG A 18 24.82 -4.89 -14.15
CA ARG A 18 23.74 -4.14 -14.80
C ARG A 18 22.33 -4.62 -14.41
N ASN A 19 22.16 -5.90 -14.14
CA ASN A 19 20.88 -6.53 -13.82
C ASN A 19 20.70 -6.81 -12.31
N SER A 20 21.48 -6.14 -11.45
CA SER A 20 21.36 -6.30 -10.00
C SER A 20 19.96 -5.89 -9.53
N ILE A 21 19.37 -6.69 -8.65
CA ILE A 21 18.03 -6.44 -8.09
C ILE A 21 18.18 -5.63 -6.81
N PHE A 22 17.42 -4.54 -6.73
CA PHE A 22 17.37 -3.68 -5.54
C PHE A 22 16.01 -3.72 -4.87
N ASN A 23 16.01 -3.65 -3.54
CA ASN A 23 14.78 -3.39 -2.80
C ASN A 23 14.38 -1.92 -2.99
N MET A 24 13.34 -1.69 -3.79
CA MET A 24 12.85 -0.34 -4.13
C MET A 24 12.16 0.39 -2.96
N ARG A 25 11.86 -0.30 -1.86
CA ARG A 25 11.17 0.27 -0.68
C ARG A 25 9.96 1.11 -1.12
N SER A 26 9.90 2.37 -0.71
CA SER A 26 8.80 3.28 -1.00
C SER A 26 8.70 3.70 -2.46
N MET A 27 9.72 3.48 -3.29
CA MET A 27 9.63 3.71 -4.74
C MET A 27 8.67 2.73 -5.43
N SER A 28 8.15 1.73 -4.71
CA SER A 28 7.04 0.90 -5.19
C SER A 28 5.68 1.63 -5.21
N LYS A 29 5.49 2.73 -4.46
CA LYS A 29 4.18 3.41 -4.32
C LYS A 29 3.63 4.00 -5.62
N PRO A 30 4.43 4.65 -6.49
CA PRO A 30 3.95 5.11 -7.79
C PRO A 30 3.36 3.99 -8.65
N PHE A 31 3.89 2.77 -8.57
CA PHE A 31 3.32 1.62 -9.28
C PHE A 31 1.92 1.25 -8.75
N LEU A 32 1.73 1.25 -7.43
CA LEU A 32 0.40 1.04 -6.83
C LEU A 32 -0.58 2.13 -7.28
N GLY A 33 -0.16 3.39 -7.27
CA GLY A 33 -0.97 4.50 -7.74
C GLY A 33 -1.35 4.36 -9.21
N ALA A 34 -0.38 4.05 -10.07
CA ALA A 34 -0.62 3.81 -11.49
C ALA A 34 -1.60 2.66 -11.73
N SER A 35 -1.43 1.52 -11.05
CA SER A 35 -2.34 0.37 -11.16
C SER A 35 -3.78 0.74 -10.77
N ILE A 36 -3.99 1.50 -9.70
CA ILE A 36 -5.32 1.97 -9.30
C ILE A 36 -5.92 2.89 -10.36
N LEU A 37 -5.13 3.80 -10.92
CA LEU A 37 -5.61 4.71 -11.97
C LEU A 37 -5.93 3.99 -13.28
N MET A 38 -5.18 2.93 -13.63
CA MET A 38 -5.49 2.06 -14.76
C MET A 38 -6.82 1.32 -14.53
N LEU A 39 -7.01 0.71 -13.36
CA LEU A 39 -8.27 0.04 -13.01
C LEU A 39 -9.46 1.02 -13.01
N ARG A 40 -9.24 2.28 -12.64
CA ARG A 40 -10.23 3.35 -12.76
C ARG A 40 -10.58 3.64 -14.21
N GLU A 41 -9.58 3.75 -15.08
CA GLU A 41 -9.78 4.00 -16.51
C GLU A 41 -10.54 2.85 -17.18
N GLU A 42 -10.31 1.61 -16.73
CA GLU A 42 -11.07 0.42 -17.14
C GLU A 42 -12.50 0.36 -16.56
N GLY A 43 -12.91 1.34 -15.75
CA GLY A 43 -14.24 1.40 -15.13
C GLY A 43 -14.47 0.37 -14.02
N LYS A 44 -13.41 -0.30 -13.54
CA LYS A 44 -13.50 -1.34 -12.51
C LYS A 44 -13.65 -0.78 -11.09
N LEU A 45 -13.16 0.45 -10.87
CA LEU A 45 -13.27 1.16 -9.60
C LEU A 45 -13.32 2.68 -9.81
N SER A 46 -13.75 3.40 -8.79
CA SER A 46 -13.55 4.84 -8.62
C SER A 46 -12.59 5.10 -7.48
N ILE A 47 -11.76 6.14 -7.57
CA ILE A 47 -10.94 6.56 -6.42
C ILE A 47 -11.80 7.12 -5.28
N ASP A 48 -13.05 7.49 -5.52
CA ASP A 48 -13.98 7.93 -4.49
C ASP A 48 -14.78 6.78 -3.87
N ASP A 49 -14.59 5.54 -4.35
CA ASP A 49 -15.26 4.39 -3.76
C ASP A 49 -14.79 4.16 -2.31
N PRO A 50 -15.70 3.78 -1.40
CA PRO A 50 -15.33 3.33 -0.07
C PRO A 50 -14.54 2.02 -0.18
N VAL A 51 -13.49 1.88 0.64
CA VAL A 51 -12.67 0.67 0.68
C VAL A 51 -13.49 -0.57 1.05
N ALA A 52 -14.52 -0.40 1.87
CA ALA A 52 -15.49 -1.43 2.25
C ALA A 52 -16.12 -2.16 1.06
N ARG A 53 -16.22 -1.51 -0.10
CA ARG A 53 -16.73 -2.11 -1.34
C ARG A 53 -15.88 -3.29 -1.83
N TYR A 54 -14.57 -3.26 -1.55
CA TYR A 54 -13.60 -4.26 -2.02
C TYR A 54 -13.06 -5.11 -0.88
N LEU A 55 -12.98 -4.55 0.32
CA LEU A 55 -12.43 -5.22 1.49
C LEU A 55 -13.48 -5.23 2.62
N PRO A 56 -14.25 -6.33 2.80
CA PRO A 56 -15.36 -6.37 3.76
C PRO A 56 -15.00 -6.05 5.22
N ALA A 57 -13.76 -6.29 5.64
CA ALA A 57 -13.28 -5.91 6.97
C ALA A 57 -13.32 -4.39 7.24
N PHE A 58 -13.47 -3.55 6.21
CA PHE A 58 -13.65 -2.11 6.33
C PHE A 58 -15.11 -1.69 6.46
N ASP A 59 -16.07 -2.61 6.26
CA ASP A 59 -17.51 -2.34 6.41
C ASP A 59 -17.92 -2.34 7.89
N ASN A 60 -17.45 -1.32 8.61
CA ASN A 60 -17.74 -1.09 10.01
C ASN A 60 -17.67 0.41 10.34
N GLU A 61 -18.28 0.80 11.46
CA GLU A 61 -18.38 2.21 11.88
C GLU A 61 -17.03 2.95 11.98
N ARG A 62 -15.93 2.23 12.18
CA ARG A 62 -14.59 2.83 12.30
C ARG A 62 -13.97 3.12 10.93
N SER A 63 -14.24 2.30 9.92
CA SER A 63 -13.47 2.27 8.67
C SER A 63 -14.29 2.55 7.41
N LYS A 64 -15.62 2.58 7.49
CA LYS A 64 -16.52 2.73 6.34
C LYS A 64 -16.32 4.02 5.55
N GLU A 65 -15.81 5.08 6.19
CA GLU A 65 -15.55 6.39 5.57
C GLU A 65 -14.21 6.46 4.82
N ILE A 66 -13.38 5.40 4.86
CA ILE A 66 -12.10 5.38 4.15
C ILE A 66 -12.37 5.13 2.66
N THR A 67 -11.92 6.04 1.80
CA THR A 67 -11.98 5.89 0.34
C THR A 67 -10.62 5.51 -0.24
N ILE A 68 -10.61 5.03 -1.48
CA ILE A 68 -9.36 4.78 -2.22
C ILE A 68 -8.51 6.05 -2.34
N ARG A 69 -9.14 7.22 -2.53
CA ARG A 69 -8.49 8.53 -2.58
C ARG A 69 -7.73 8.79 -1.29
N HIS A 70 -8.35 8.55 -0.13
CA HIS A 70 -7.70 8.74 1.16
C HIS A 70 -6.42 7.89 1.29
N LEU A 71 -6.43 6.67 0.75
CA LEU A 71 -5.24 5.81 0.73
C LEU A 71 -4.15 6.34 -0.20
N LEU A 72 -4.52 6.78 -1.42
CA LEU A 72 -3.59 7.34 -2.41
C LEU A 72 -2.92 8.62 -1.92
N THR A 73 -3.63 9.44 -1.17
CA THR A 73 -3.16 10.76 -0.71
C THR A 73 -2.59 10.75 0.71
N HIS A 74 -2.44 9.57 1.33
CA HIS A 74 -1.97 9.46 2.71
C HIS A 74 -2.83 10.26 3.71
N THR A 75 -4.15 10.30 3.51
CA THR A 75 -5.11 10.97 4.38
C THR A 75 -6.12 10.00 5.00
N ALA A 76 -5.89 8.69 4.90
CA ALA A 76 -6.78 7.66 5.44
C ALA A 76 -6.81 7.53 6.97
N GLY A 77 -6.08 8.37 7.72
CA GLY A 77 -6.09 8.30 9.18
C GLY A 77 -5.07 7.33 9.79
N TYR A 78 -4.24 6.66 8.99
CA TYR A 78 -3.22 5.72 9.47
C TYR A 78 -1.89 6.40 9.77
N THR A 79 -1.14 5.84 10.72
CA THR A 79 0.26 6.21 10.99
C THR A 79 1.22 5.12 10.50
N ALA A 80 2.52 5.42 10.49
CA ALA A 80 3.56 4.49 10.04
C ALA A 80 3.61 3.20 10.89
N GLU A 81 3.13 3.23 12.13
CA GLU A 81 3.07 2.12 13.08
C GLU A 81 1.72 1.38 13.06
N GLY A 82 0.82 1.69 12.11
CA GLY A 82 -0.58 1.23 12.11
C GLY A 82 -0.82 -0.27 11.88
N PHE A 83 0.17 -1.14 12.08
CA PHE A 83 -0.03 -2.58 12.11
C PHE A 83 -0.14 -3.06 13.55
N ALA A 84 -1.20 -3.82 13.86
CA ALA A 84 -1.47 -4.40 15.17
C ALA A 84 -0.32 -5.19 15.78
N ARG A 85 0.34 -5.94 14.90
CA ARG A 85 1.38 -6.92 15.21
C ARG A 85 2.43 -6.85 14.10
N PRO A 86 3.65 -7.35 14.33
CA PRO A 86 4.70 -7.31 13.33
C PRO A 86 4.23 -7.95 12.02
N ARG A 87 4.43 -7.26 10.88
CA ARG A 87 3.93 -7.72 9.57
C ARG A 87 4.29 -9.18 9.22
N LYS A 88 5.45 -9.66 9.70
CA LYS A 88 5.94 -11.04 9.52
C LYS A 88 5.07 -12.11 10.22
N THR A 89 4.16 -11.72 11.10
CA THR A 89 3.28 -12.63 11.85
C THR A 89 1.97 -12.95 11.10
N TYR A 90 1.68 -12.26 10.01
CA TYR A 90 0.53 -12.54 9.15
C TYR A 90 0.94 -13.51 8.04
N SER A 91 0.02 -14.43 7.68
CA SER A 91 0.24 -15.41 6.61
C SER A 91 0.01 -14.86 5.21
N THR A 92 -0.85 -13.84 5.05
CA THR A 92 -1.22 -13.26 3.76
C THR A 92 -1.37 -11.76 3.84
N LEU A 93 -1.32 -11.08 2.69
CA LEU A 93 -1.65 -9.65 2.60
C LEU A 93 -3.10 -9.39 3.07
N ARG A 94 -4.03 -10.25 2.69
CA ARG A 94 -5.44 -10.16 3.09
C ARG A 94 -5.59 -10.13 4.62
N ALA A 95 -4.89 -11.04 5.31
CA ALA A 95 -4.92 -11.08 6.78
C ALA A 95 -4.35 -9.80 7.42
N VAL A 96 -3.36 -9.14 6.79
CA VAL A 96 -2.84 -7.85 7.26
C VAL A 96 -3.90 -6.77 7.12
N VAL A 97 -4.51 -6.65 5.94
CA VAL A 97 -5.45 -5.55 5.66
C VAL A 97 -6.78 -5.72 6.36
N ASP A 98 -7.21 -6.96 6.66
CA ASP A 98 -8.42 -7.21 7.43
C ASP A 98 -8.28 -6.70 8.87
N ASP A 99 -7.15 -7.00 9.52
CA ASP A 99 -6.88 -6.50 10.87
C ASP A 99 -6.79 -4.97 10.89
N VAL A 100 -6.14 -4.37 9.89
CA VAL A 100 -6.12 -2.91 9.69
C VAL A 100 -7.54 -2.34 9.53
N GLY A 101 -8.41 -3.01 8.78
CA GLY A 101 -9.80 -2.60 8.57
C GLY A 101 -10.64 -2.65 9.86
N LEU A 102 -10.40 -3.66 10.70
CA LEU A 102 -11.06 -3.80 12.01
C LEU A 102 -10.55 -2.78 13.04
N GLN A 103 -9.28 -2.40 12.95
CA GLN A 103 -8.69 -1.37 13.81
C GLN A 103 -9.05 0.04 13.39
N GLY A 104 -9.27 0.26 12.11
CA GLY A 104 -9.63 1.57 11.57
C GLY A 104 -8.60 2.66 11.81
N PRO A 105 -8.96 3.91 11.46
CA PRO A 105 -8.05 5.03 11.46
C PRO A 105 -7.82 5.57 12.88
N GLN A 106 -6.66 6.21 13.09
CA GLN A 106 -6.31 6.88 14.35
C GLN A 106 -6.84 8.32 14.42
N PHE A 107 -7.24 8.87 13.28
CA PHE A 107 -7.88 10.18 13.15
C PHE A 107 -8.81 10.16 11.92
N PRO A 108 -9.85 10.99 11.87
CA PRO A 108 -10.81 11.02 10.76
C PRO A 108 -10.15 11.02 9.37
N PRO A 109 -10.60 10.16 8.44
CA PRO A 109 -10.13 10.18 7.06
C PRO A 109 -10.36 11.55 6.41
N GLY A 110 -9.39 12.03 5.64
CA GLY A 110 -9.43 13.32 4.94
C GLY A 110 -8.97 14.52 5.77
N GLU A 111 -8.86 14.41 7.09
CA GLU A 111 -8.57 15.57 7.96
C GLU A 111 -7.14 16.09 7.80
N ARG A 112 -6.14 15.20 7.65
CA ARG A 112 -4.74 15.59 7.51
C ARG A 112 -3.89 14.54 6.80
N TYR A 113 -2.78 15.01 6.23
CA TYR A 113 -1.73 14.16 5.65
C TYR A 113 -0.92 13.46 6.74
N ARG A 114 -0.74 12.14 6.58
CA ARG A 114 0.22 11.33 7.32
C ARG A 114 0.71 10.18 6.45
N TYR A 115 1.98 10.23 6.07
CA TYR A 115 2.62 9.15 5.33
C TYR A 115 2.41 7.78 6.00
N SER A 116 1.99 6.79 5.22
CA SER A 116 1.55 5.49 5.73
C SER A 116 1.88 4.33 4.77
N ASP A 117 2.61 3.34 5.28
CA ASP A 117 2.83 2.07 4.60
C ASP A 117 1.62 1.13 4.68
N VAL A 118 0.76 1.35 5.68
CA VAL A 118 -0.53 0.65 5.81
C VAL A 118 -1.40 0.95 4.59
N SER A 119 -1.50 2.23 4.21
CA SER A 119 -2.27 2.62 3.00
C SER A 119 -1.79 1.90 1.75
N SER A 120 -0.47 1.72 1.57
CA SER A 120 0.07 0.96 0.44
C SER A 120 -0.31 -0.52 0.47
N SER A 121 -0.37 -1.13 1.65
CA SER A 121 -0.80 -2.53 1.78
C SER A 121 -2.27 -2.70 1.43
N VAL A 122 -3.12 -1.76 1.85
CA VAL A 122 -4.55 -1.74 1.51
C VAL A 122 -4.75 -1.55 -0.01
N LEU A 123 -4.03 -0.60 -0.64
CA LEU A 123 -4.08 -0.43 -2.10
C LEU A 123 -3.67 -1.71 -2.85
N GLY A 124 -2.62 -2.39 -2.40
CA GLY A 124 -2.19 -3.66 -2.97
C GLY A 124 -3.26 -4.75 -2.88
N ALA A 125 -3.99 -4.82 -1.76
CA ALA A 125 -5.09 -5.77 -1.59
C ALA A 125 -6.28 -5.43 -2.51
N ILE A 126 -6.63 -4.15 -2.67
CA ILE A 126 -7.68 -3.71 -3.59
C ILE A 126 -7.31 -4.06 -5.04
N ILE A 127 -6.06 -3.81 -5.45
CA ILE A 127 -5.59 -4.19 -6.79
C ILE A 127 -5.77 -5.69 -7.00
N SER A 128 -5.31 -6.52 -6.05
CA SER A 128 -5.44 -7.98 -6.14
C SER A 128 -6.89 -8.44 -6.24
N GLU A 129 -7.81 -7.86 -5.47
CA GLU A 129 -9.23 -8.23 -5.49
C GLU A 129 -9.90 -7.85 -6.82
N VAL A 130 -9.55 -6.68 -7.37
CA VAL A 130 -10.19 -6.14 -8.58
C VAL A 130 -9.59 -6.74 -9.86
N SER A 131 -8.32 -7.14 -9.84
CA SER A 131 -7.65 -7.69 -11.04
C SER A 131 -7.84 -9.20 -11.24
N GLY A 132 -8.14 -9.95 -10.18
CA GLY A 132 -8.10 -11.42 -10.18
C GLY A 132 -6.70 -11.95 -9.92
#